data_AF-A0A9W4G260-F1
#
_entry.id   AF-A0A9W4G260-F1
#
_cell.length_a   1.000
_cell.length_b   1.000
_cell.length_c   1.000
_cell.angle_alpha   90.00
_cell.angle_beta   90.00
_cell.angle_gamma   90.00
#
_symmetry.space_group_name_H-M   'P 1'
#
loop_
_entity.id
_entity.type
_entity.pdbx_description
1 polymer ?
#
loop_
_entity_poly.entity_id
_entity_poly.type
_entity_poly.pdbx_seq_one_letter_code
_entity_poly.pdbx_strand_id
1 'polypeptide(L)'
;MTTPVEFSAPTNLSEVNLKPRGKVYPSPDDWRDQILYFLLPDRFSDGEESKRPLFDRHHPEDWKTLDKAAWMKAGTKFSGGTLKGIESKLDYLKELGITTLWIGPIWKQRCDLQTYHGYGIQNFLEIDPRFGTRQDLRDLVDAAHERGMYVLLDIIYNHTGNNWFYQDENGEHKDTLSYRYSPAHPVAGWRSQTGDCIDKPQSIEDGVWPQEFQNWDWYTRAGKIEHWDAAAWENVMHPDVEFRRGDFFDLKDLCLSKDEVLSAIIKVYQYWIALSDCDGFRIDTVELYQNRTAVHVNLPPAGMVILA
;
A
#
# COMPACT_ATOMS: atom_id res chain seq x y z
N MET A 1 -19.90 -9.06 -16.38
CA MET A 1 -20.77 -9.71 -15.35
C MET A 1 -20.00 -9.69 -14.04
N THR A 2 -20.49 -9.02 -13.00
CA THR A 2 -19.75 -8.85 -11.74
C THR A 2 -19.40 -10.19 -11.08
N THR A 3 -18.12 -10.37 -10.76
CA THR A 3 -17.67 -11.50 -9.95
C THR A 3 -17.78 -11.16 -8.47
N PRO A 4 -18.63 -11.86 -7.69
CA PRO A 4 -18.81 -11.55 -6.28
C PRO A 4 -17.59 -11.95 -5.44
N VAL A 5 -17.26 -11.13 -4.45
CA VAL A 5 -16.26 -11.44 -3.41
C VAL A 5 -16.90 -11.48 -2.02
N GLU A 6 -16.18 -12.02 -1.04
CA GLU A 6 -16.68 -12.13 0.34
C GLU A 6 -16.91 -10.74 0.98
N PHE A 7 -18.02 -10.57 1.73
CA PHE A 7 -18.40 -9.27 2.30
C PHE A 7 -17.39 -8.71 3.31
N SER A 8 -16.76 -9.57 4.12
CA SER A 8 -15.77 -9.18 5.14
C SER A 8 -14.38 -9.73 4.83
N ALA A 9 -13.34 -8.95 5.12
CA ALA A 9 -11.96 -9.43 5.06
C ALA A 9 -11.68 -10.44 6.19
N PRO A 10 -10.79 -11.43 5.96
CA PRO A 10 -10.27 -12.27 7.04
C PRO A 10 -9.49 -11.44 8.06
N THR A 11 -9.44 -11.89 9.31
CA THR A 11 -8.65 -11.23 10.36
C THR A 11 -7.36 -11.99 10.68
N ASN A 12 -7.25 -13.24 10.21
CA ASN A 12 -6.07 -14.09 10.32
C ASN A 12 -5.61 -14.57 8.95
N LEU A 13 -4.30 -14.80 8.80
CA LEU A 13 -3.76 -15.40 7.59
C LEU A 13 -4.16 -16.86 7.41
N SER A 14 -4.56 -17.56 8.47
CA SER A 14 -5.08 -18.94 8.37
C SER A 14 -6.43 -19.02 7.66
N GLU A 15 -7.20 -17.93 7.65
CA GLU A 15 -8.57 -17.84 7.11
C GLU A 15 -8.61 -17.41 5.63
N VAL A 16 -7.48 -16.95 5.07
CA VAL A 16 -7.47 -16.42 3.70
C VAL A 16 -7.78 -17.50 2.67
N ASN A 17 -8.69 -17.17 1.77
CA ASN A 17 -9.05 -18.03 0.64
C ASN A 17 -8.18 -17.67 -0.58
N LEU A 18 -7.30 -18.60 -0.97
CA LEU A 18 -6.40 -18.46 -2.11
C LEU A 18 -6.98 -19.03 -3.42
N LYS A 19 -8.25 -19.44 -3.43
CA LYS A 19 -8.93 -19.88 -4.65
C LYS A 19 -9.34 -18.66 -5.47
N PRO A 20 -9.00 -18.58 -6.78
CA PRO A 20 -9.48 -17.54 -7.65
C PRO A 20 -11.02 -17.45 -7.68
N ARG A 21 -11.54 -16.22 -7.68
CA ARG A 21 -12.99 -15.98 -7.83
C ARG A 21 -13.30 -15.87 -9.32
N GLY A 22 -14.26 -16.66 -9.80
CA GLY A 22 -14.71 -16.60 -11.19
C GLY A 22 -13.69 -17.11 -12.21
N LYS A 23 -13.81 -16.61 -13.44
CA LYS A 23 -12.88 -16.89 -14.54
C LYS A 23 -11.67 -15.98 -14.39
N VAL A 24 -10.47 -16.53 -14.54
CA VAL A 24 -9.22 -15.78 -14.56
C VAL A 24 -8.95 -15.20 -15.94
N TYR A 25 -8.45 -13.98 -15.99
CA TYR A 25 -8.01 -13.33 -17.22
C TYR A 25 -6.57 -13.73 -17.57
N PRO A 26 -6.27 -14.06 -18.84
CA PRO A 26 -4.92 -14.40 -19.25
C PRO A 26 -4.03 -13.15 -19.31
N SER A 27 -2.79 -13.30 -18.90
CA SER A 27 -1.73 -12.32 -19.09
C SER A 27 -1.55 -11.94 -20.57
N PRO A 28 -1.01 -10.75 -20.88
CA PRO A 28 -0.62 -10.43 -22.25
C PRO A 28 0.45 -11.40 -22.74
N ASP A 29 0.55 -11.57 -24.06
CA ASP A 29 1.63 -12.34 -24.70
C ASP A 29 3.01 -11.77 -24.34
N ASP A 30 3.13 -10.43 -24.28
CA ASP A 30 4.32 -9.72 -23.87
C ASP A 30 3.98 -8.42 -23.11
N TRP A 31 4.57 -8.27 -21.93
CA TRP A 31 4.40 -7.07 -21.11
C TRP A 31 5.09 -5.83 -21.70
N ARG A 32 6.07 -6.01 -22.60
CA ARG A 32 6.77 -4.91 -23.29
C ARG A 32 5.88 -4.16 -24.28
N ASP A 33 4.79 -4.78 -24.71
CA ASP A 33 3.80 -4.17 -25.62
C ASP A 33 2.74 -3.36 -24.86
N GLN A 34 2.78 -3.36 -23.52
CA GLN A 34 1.80 -2.68 -22.70
C GLN A 34 2.18 -1.21 -22.44
N ILE A 35 1.18 -0.34 -22.53
CA ILE A 35 1.30 1.09 -22.20
C ILE A 35 0.69 1.30 -20.81
N LEU A 36 1.56 1.54 -19.83
CA LEU A 36 1.20 1.71 -18.43
C LEU A 36 0.76 3.14 -18.14
N TYR A 37 -0.31 3.29 -17.38
CA TYR A 37 -0.74 4.55 -16.79
C TYR A 37 -0.74 4.45 -15.27
N PHE A 38 0.23 5.10 -14.63
CA PHE A 38 0.26 5.22 -13.17
C PHE A 38 -0.74 6.26 -12.69
N LEU A 39 -1.54 5.90 -11.69
CA LEU A 39 -2.43 6.82 -11.00
C LEU A 39 -2.38 6.59 -9.49
N LEU A 40 -2.50 7.70 -8.74
CA LEU A 40 -2.76 7.64 -7.31
C LEU A 40 -4.28 7.74 -7.09
N PRO A 41 -4.93 6.73 -6.48
CA PRO A 41 -6.39 6.67 -6.36
C PRO A 41 -7.01 7.95 -5.82
N ASP A 42 -6.48 8.48 -4.72
CA ASP A 42 -6.97 9.71 -4.06
C ASP A 42 -6.99 10.95 -4.98
N ARG A 43 -6.11 10.99 -5.99
CA ARG A 43 -5.83 12.18 -6.82
C ARG A 43 -6.35 12.08 -8.24
N PHE A 44 -7.02 10.99 -8.59
CA PHE A 44 -7.39 10.73 -9.96
C PHE A 44 -8.83 11.14 -10.27
N SER A 45 -9.80 10.44 -9.72
CA SER A 45 -11.22 10.60 -10.08
C SER A 45 -12.09 10.16 -8.92
N ASP A 46 -13.13 10.93 -8.62
CA ASP A 46 -14.20 10.54 -7.71
C ASP A 46 -15.52 10.26 -8.43
N GLY A 47 -15.51 10.38 -9.78
CA GLY A 47 -16.67 10.16 -10.63
C GLY A 47 -17.64 11.34 -10.68
N GLU A 48 -17.33 12.44 -9.98
CA GLU A 48 -18.21 13.60 -9.82
C GLU A 48 -17.67 14.84 -10.56
N GLU A 49 -16.75 14.65 -11.51
CA GLU A 49 -16.12 15.76 -12.25
C GLU A 49 -17.12 16.54 -13.09
N SER A 50 -18.21 15.90 -13.55
CA SER A 50 -19.28 16.56 -14.33
C SER A 50 -20.03 17.65 -13.54
N LYS A 51 -19.94 17.63 -12.21
CA LYS A 51 -20.55 18.64 -11.32
C LYS A 51 -19.61 19.80 -11.02
N ARG A 52 -18.35 19.74 -11.46
CA ARG A 52 -17.33 20.78 -11.21
C ARG A 52 -17.11 21.61 -12.47
N PRO A 53 -16.82 22.91 -12.33
CA PRO A 53 -16.39 23.68 -13.49
C PRO A 53 -15.11 23.06 -14.07
N LEU A 54 -14.93 23.13 -15.38
CA LEU A 54 -13.68 22.72 -16.03
C LEU A 54 -12.73 23.90 -16.06
N PHE A 55 -11.42 23.61 -16.02
CA PHE A 55 -10.40 24.64 -16.19
C PHE A 55 -10.65 25.44 -17.47
N ASP A 56 -10.86 26.75 -17.32
CA ASP A 56 -11.02 27.65 -18.44
C ASP A 56 -9.68 28.28 -18.79
N ARG A 57 -9.07 27.82 -19.87
CA ARG A 57 -7.80 28.35 -20.39
C ARG A 57 -7.87 29.83 -20.79
N HIS A 58 -9.07 30.36 -21.04
CA HIS A 58 -9.29 31.76 -21.40
C HIS A 58 -9.37 32.68 -20.18
N HIS A 59 -9.66 32.11 -18.99
CA HIS A 59 -9.72 32.81 -17.71
C HIS A 59 -8.88 32.09 -16.64
N PRO A 60 -7.56 31.94 -16.84
CA PRO A 60 -6.68 31.20 -15.92
C PRO A 60 -6.59 31.84 -14.52
N GLU A 61 -6.89 33.13 -14.40
CA GLU A 61 -6.96 33.85 -13.12
C GLU A 61 -8.04 33.30 -12.17
N ASP A 62 -9.15 32.77 -12.68
CA ASP A 62 -10.23 32.17 -11.89
C ASP A 62 -9.79 30.87 -11.19
N TRP A 63 -8.70 30.27 -11.68
CA TRP A 63 -8.16 28.98 -11.25
C TRP A 63 -6.84 29.12 -10.49
N LYS A 64 -6.35 30.35 -10.32
CA LYS A 64 -5.06 30.61 -9.69
C LYS A 64 -5.17 30.51 -8.17
N THR A 65 -4.38 29.63 -7.57
CA THR A 65 -4.17 29.68 -6.12
C THR A 65 -3.35 30.93 -5.76
N LEU A 66 -3.92 31.81 -4.94
CA LEU A 66 -3.27 33.05 -4.50
C LEU A 66 -2.29 32.83 -3.34
N ASP A 67 -2.43 31.71 -2.63
CA ASP A 67 -1.59 31.34 -1.49
C ASP A 67 -0.95 29.95 -1.71
N LYS A 68 0.36 29.95 -1.93
CA LYS A 68 1.16 28.74 -2.06
C LYS A 68 1.10 27.88 -0.80
N ALA A 69 1.06 28.49 0.39
CA ALA A 69 1.03 27.75 1.65
C ALA A 69 -0.28 26.99 1.83
N ALA A 70 -1.42 27.65 1.56
CA ALA A 70 -2.72 26.98 1.52
C ALA A 70 -2.78 25.84 0.50
N TRP A 71 -2.24 26.04 -0.70
CA TRP A 71 -2.20 25.00 -1.73
C TRP A 71 -1.36 23.79 -1.30
N MET A 72 -0.15 24.01 -0.77
CA MET A 72 0.69 22.95 -0.24
C MET A 72 0.00 22.18 0.89
N LYS A 73 -0.69 22.90 1.80
CA LYS A 73 -1.43 22.31 2.92
C LYS A 73 -2.66 21.50 2.46
N ALA A 74 -3.32 21.90 1.38
CA ALA A 74 -4.41 21.11 0.80
C ALA A 74 -3.88 19.77 0.26
N GLY A 75 -2.69 19.77 -0.32
CA GLY A 75 -2.03 18.57 -0.83
C GLY A 75 -1.60 17.54 0.23
N THR A 76 -1.67 17.86 1.53
CA THR A 76 -1.34 16.92 2.62
C THR A 76 -2.54 16.17 3.16
N LYS A 77 -3.69 16.24 2.49
CA LYS A 77 -4.95 15.60 2.90
C LYS A 77 -5.52 14.74 1.79
N PHE A 78 -6.46 13.89 2.16
CA PHE A 78 -7.30 13.18 1.21
C PHE A 78 -8.07 14.16 0.33
N SER A 79 -8.09 13.89 -0.97
CA SER A 79 -8.79 14.64 -2.01
C SER A 79 -10.07 13.94 -2.49
N GLY A 80 -10.19 12.63 -2.25
CA GLY A 80 -11.47 11.91 -2.36
C GLY A 80 -11.65 11.04 -3.61
N GLY A 81 -10.60 10.81 -4.39
CA GLY A 81 -10.68 9.85 -5.50
C GLY A 81 -10.95 8.41 -5.03
N THR A 82 -11.66 7.62 -5.85
CA THR A 82 -12.18 6.30 -5.50
C THR A 82 -11.94 5.26 -6.59
N LEU A 83 -12.08 3.97 -6.23
CA LEU A 83 -12.03 2.84 -7.19
C LEU A 83 -13.13 2.96 -8.26
N LYS A 84 -14.35 3.31 -7.87
CA LYS A 84 -15.43 3.61 -8.84
C LYS A 84 -15.13 4.83 -9.70
N GLY A 85 -14.47 5.83 -9.13
CA GLY A 85 -13.98 6.98 -9.87
C GLY A 85 -13.00 6.56 -10.96
N ILE A 86 -12.05 5.66 -10.67
CA ILE A 86 -11.13 5.08 -11.66
C ILE A 86 -11.94 4.29 -12.72
N GLU A 87 -12.85 3.41 -12.28
CA GLU A 87 -13.69 2.60 -13.17
C GLU A 87 -14.46 3.46 -14.18
N SER A 88 -15.01 4.59 -13.72
CA SER A 88 -15.74 5.55 -14.57
C SER A 88 -14.91 6.19 -15.68
N LYS A 89 -13.57 6.11 -15.61
CA LYS A 89 -12.64 6.68 -16.58
C LYS A 89 -11.97 5.62 -17.47
N LEU A 90 -12.33 4.34 -17.35
CA LEU A 90 -11.73 3.29 -18.17
C LEU A 90 -11.88 3.54 -19.67
N ASP A 91 -13.05 4.03 -20.13
CA ASP A 91 -13.26 4.35 -21.55
C ASP A 91 -12.33 5.48 -22.01
N TYR A 92 -12.19 6.54 -21.21
CA TYR A 92 -11.26 7.64 -21.48
C TYR A 92 -9.80 7.15 -21.57
N LEU A 93 -9.38 6.32 -20.62
CA LEU A 93 -8.02 5.77 -20.60
C LEU A 93 -7.78 4.85 -21.80
N LYS A 94 -8.78 4.04 -22.18
CA LYS A 94 -8.71 3.17 -23.36
C LYS A 94 -8.59 3.99 -24.64
N GLU A 95 -9.39 5.05 -24.80
CA GLU A 95 -9.33 5.95 -25.95
C GLU A 95 -7.98 6.66 -26.07
N LEU A 96 -7.32 6.94 -24.94
CA LEU A 96 -5.96 7.49 -24.90
C LEU A 96 -4.89 6.47 -25.37
N GLY A 97 -5.25 5.19 -25.52
CA GLY A 97 -4.35 4.11 -25.92
C GLY A 97 -3.69 3.40 -24.74
N ILE A 98 -4.13 3.66 -23.51
CA ILE A 98 -3.63 2.94 -22.34
C ILE A 98 -4.13 1.49 -22.38
N THR A 99 -3.21 0.56 -22.10
CA THR A 99 -3.53 -0.88 -22.04
C THR A 99 -3.36 -1.45 -20.64
N THR A 100 -2.67 -0.75 -19.72
CA THR A 100 -2.46 -1.22 -18.36
C THR A 100 -2.57 -0.08 -17.35
N LEU A 101 -3.36 -0.29 -16.30
CA LEU A 101 -3.39 0.59 -15.15
C LEU A 101 -2.33 0.16 -14.15
N TRP A 102 -1.54 1.10 -13.64
CA TRP A 102 -0.79 0.93 -12.40
C TRP A 102 -1.45 1.78 -11.33
N ILE A 103 -2.15 1.12 -10.42
CA ILE A 103 -2.90 1.75 -9.35
C ILE A 103 -2.02 1.80 -8.11
N GLY A 104 -1.81 3.01 -7.58
CA GLY A 104 -1.12 3.22 -6.31
C GLY A 104 -1.81 2.50 -5.14
N PRO A 105 -1.21 2.46 -3.94
CA PRO A 105 -1.69 1.58 -2.88
C PRO A 105 -3.12 1.93 -2.41
N ILE A 106 -3.94 0.89 -2.28
CA ILE A 106 -5.38 0.99 -1.92
C ILE A 106 -5.73 0.32 -0.59
N TRP A 107 -4.73 -0.21 0.11
CA TRP A 107 -4.87 -0.96 1.36
C TRP A 107 -5.35 -0.06 2.49
N LYS A 108 -6.12 -0.62 3.43
CA LYS A 108 -6.69 0.13 4.54
C LYS A 108 -5.61 0.81 5.38
N GLN A 109 -5.74 2.12 5.55
CA GLN A 109 -4.84 2.96 6.33
C GLN A 109 -5.45 3.35 7.69
N ARG A 110 -4.61 3.95 8.55
CA ARG A 110 -5.05 4.61 9.79
C ARG A 110 -6.09 5.69 9.50
N CYS A 111 -7.20 5.71 10.25
CA CYS A 111 -8.23 6.74 10.11
C CYS A 111 -7.85 8.07 10.77
N ASP A 112 -6.97 8.03 11.79
CA ASP A 112 -6.48 9.21 12.50
C ASP A 112 -5.38 9.97 11.74
N LEU A 113 -4.84 9.39 10.65
CA LEU A 113 -3.76 9.96 9.85
C LEU A 113 -4.21 10.35 8.44
N GLN A 114 -3.43 11.18 7.77
CA GLN A 114 -3.65 11.63 6.38
C GLN A 114 -2.74 10.90 5.40
N THR A 115 -2.61 9.58 5.51
CA THR A 115 -1.76 8.76 4.63
C THR A 115 -2.43 8.48 3.27
N TYR A 116 -2.81 9.55 2.58
CA TYR A 116 -3.54 9.50 1.29
C TYR A 116 -2.78 8.80 0.17
N HIS A 117 -1.48 8.71 0.31
CA HIS A 117 -0.59 8.01 -0.61
C HIS A 117 -0.69 6.48 -0.48
N GLY A 118 -1.26 5.96 0.62
CA GLY A 118 -1.57 4.54 0.79
C GLY A 118 -0.40 3.65 1.30
N TYR A 119 0.77 4.23 1.55
CA TYR A 119 1.96 3.47 1.99
C TYR A 119 1.98 3.13 3.50
N GLY A 120 1.11 3.73 4.31
CA GLY A 120 1.03 3.48 5.75
C GLY A 120 -0.02 2.44 6.14
N ILE A 121 0.15 1.20 5.69
CA ILE A 121 -0.87 0.14 5.81
C ILE A 121 -1.20 -0.17 7.28
N GLN A 122 -2.50 -0.14 7.60
CA GLN A 122 -3.07 -0.59 8.87
C GLN A 122 -3.65 -2.01 8.76
N ASN A 123 -4.35 -2.32 7.66
CA ASN A 123 -4.85 -3.68 7.42
C ASN A 123 -4.51 -4.13 5.99
N PHE A 124 -3.68 -5.17 5.91
CA PHE A 124 -3.16 -5.74 4.66
C PHE A 124 -4.21 -6.55 3.87
N LEU A 125 -5.34 -6.93 4.46
CA LEU A 125 -6.37 -7.78 3.84
C LEU A 125 -7.65 -7.02 3.47
N GLU A 126 -7.68 -5.70 3.68
CA GLU A 126 -8.84 -4.86 3.44
C GLU A 126 -8.50 -3.61 2.58
N ILE A 127 -9.48 -3.14 1.82
CA ILE A 127 -9.39 -1.87 1.08
C ILE A 127 -9.68 -0.71 2.02
N ASP A 128 -8.99 0.41 1.81
CA ASP A 128 -9.31 1.62 2.55
C ASP A 128 -10.73 2.10 2.21
N PRO A 129 -11.62 2.27 3.20
CA PRO A 129 -13.01 2.65 2.95
C PRO A 129 -13.14 4.03 2.28
N ARG A 130 -12.10 4.88 2.31
CA ARG A 130 -12.08 6.14 1.54
C ARG A 130 -11.97 5.90 0.03
N PHE A 131 -11.39 4.79 -0.40
CA PHE A 131 -11.25 4.42 -1.81
C PHE A 131 -12.38 3.52 -2.31
N GLY A 132 -12.98 2.71 -1.43
CA GLY A 132 -14.10 1.85 -1.75
C GLY A 132 -14.06 0.53 -0.98
N THR A 133 -14.59 -0.51 -1.60
CA THR A 133 -14.68 -1.88 -1.06
C THR A 133 -13.84 -2.86 -1.87
N ARG A 134 -13.62 -4.06 -1.33
CA ARG A 134 -13.05 -5.19 -2.10
C ARG A 134 -13.88 -5.56 -3.33
N GLN A 135 -15.21 -5.37 -3.27
CA GLN A 135 -16.06 -5.57 -4.43
C GLN A 135 -15.81 -4.49 -5.49
N ASP A 136 -15.63 -3.23 -5.10
CA ASP A 136 -15.32 -2.15 -6.07
C ASP A 136 -13.97 -2.39 -6.77
N LEU A 137 -12.98 -2.94 -6.07
CA LEU A 137 -11.73 -3.36 -6.71
C LEU A 137 -11.99 -4.48 -7.73
N ARG A 138 -12.78 -5.49 -7.35
CA ARG A 138 -13.07 -6.60 -8.25
C ARG A 138 -13.84 -6.14 -9.49
N ASP A 139 -14.81 -5.27 -9.29
CA ASP A 139 -15.61 -4.67 -10.37
C ASP A 139 -14.73 -3.86 -11.32
N LEU A 140 -13.80 -3.07 -10.78
CA LEU A 140 -12.82 -2.32 -11.58
C LEU A 140 -11.94 -3.25 -12.44
N VAL A 141 -11.43 -4.34 -11.86
CA VAL A 141 -10.60 -5.30 -12.59
C VAL A 141 -11.43 -6.01 -13.69
N ASP A 142 -12.61 -6.52 -13.36
CA ASP A 142 -13.52 -7.15 -14.34
C ASP A 142 -13.83 -6.16 -15.49
N ALA A 143 -14.10 -4.89 -15.17
CA ALA A 143 -14.41 -3.85 -16.16
C ALA A 143 -13.19 -3.46 -17.03
N ALA A 144 -11.98 -3.50 -16.48
CA ALA A 144 -10.74 -3.30 -17.24
C ALA A 144 -10.50 -4.48 -18.20
N HIS A 145 -10.67 -5.71 -17.73
CA HIS A 145 -10.54 -6.92 -18.55
C HIS A 145 -11.56 -7.00 -19.68
N GLU A 146 -12.80 -6.57 -19.45
CA GLU A 146 -13.84 -6.43 -20.51
C GLU A 146 -13.40 -5.49 -21.64
N ARG A 147 -12.46 -4.57 -21.38
CA ARG A 147 -11.87 -3.63 -22.35
C ARG A 147 -10.53 -4.07 -22.91
N GLY A 148 -10.07 -5.28 -22.56
CA GLY A 148 -8.72 -5.75 -22.90
C GLY A 148 -7.65 -4.84 -22.30
N MET A 149 -7.84 -4.43 -21.05
CA MET A 149 -6.87 -3.69 -20.25
C MET A 149 -6.45 -4.55 -19.06
N TYR A 150 -5.24 -4.30 -18.56
CA TYR A 150 -4.67 -4.98 -17.40
C TYR A 150 -4.58 -4.04 -16.19
N VAL A 151 -4.49 -4.60 -14.99
CA VAL A 151 -4.40 -3.87 -13.72
C VAL A 151 -3.24 -4.39 -12.88
N LEU A 152 -2.27 -3.50 -12.63
CA LEU A 152 -1.19 -3.68 -11.68
C LEU A 152 -1.50 -2.93 -10.38
N LEU A 153 -1.28 -3.59 -9.24
CA LEU A 153 -1.45 -2.97 -7.93
C LEU A 153 -0.08 -2.69 -7.28
N ASP A 154 0.04 -1.53 -6.66
CA ASP A 154 1.22 -1.19 -5.87
C ASP A 154 1.18 -1.91 -4.50
N ILE A 155 2.25 -2.64 -4.19
CA ILE A 155 2.36 -3.45 -2.96
C ILE A 155 3.52 -3.01 -2.09
N ILE A 156 3.31 -3.05 -0.78
CA ILE A 156 4.27 -2.64 0.23
C ILE A 156 4.60 -3.87 1.07
N TYR A 157 5.82 -4.36 0.95
CA TYR A 157 6.27 -5.52 1.72
C TYR A 157 7.20 -5.12 2.88
N ASN A 158 7.80 -3.94 2.81
CA ASN A 158 8.87 -3.55 3.74
C ASN A 158 8.37 -3.14 5.13
N HIS A 159 7.25 -2.44 5.19
CA HIS A 159 6.82 -1.77 6.42
C HIS A 159 5.31 -1.80 6.56
N THR A 160 4.86 -1.49 7.76
CA THR A 160 3.47 -1.14 8.04
C THR A 160 3.35 0.36 8.25
N GLY A 161 2.13 0.88 8.40
CA GLY A 161 1.91 2.26 8.86
C GLY A 161 2.42 2.52 10.27
N ASN A 162 2.24 3.74 10.74
CA ASN A 162 2.48 4.12 12.13
C ASN A 162 1.40 3.50 13.03
N ASN A 163 1.49 2.19 13.28
CA ASN A 163 0.47 1.38 13.95
C ASN A 163 0.77 1.17 15.44
N TRP A 164 1.91 1.62 15.94
CA TRP A 164 2.38 1.41 17.31
C TRP A 164 3.48 2.41 17.68
N PHE A 165 3.75 2.53 18.98
CA PHE A 165 4.68 3.54 19.52
C PHE A 165 5.90 2.90 20.15
N TYR A 166 7.05 3.54 19.98
CA TYR A 166 8.23 3.25 20.79
C TYR A 166 8.07 3.77 22.21
N GLN A 167 8.74 3.15 23.17
CA GLN A 167 8.91 3.68 24.52
C GLN A 167 10.28 4.33 24.64
N ASP A 168 10.34 5.59 25.05
CA ASP A 168 11.61 6.28 25.31
C ASP A 168 12.19 5.95 26.69
N GLU A 169 13.34 6.53 27.02
CA GLU A 169 14.04 6.31 28.29
C GLU A 169 13.28 6.80 29.53
N ASN A 170 12.33 7.73 29.35
CA ASN A 170 11.47 8.25 30.42
C ASN A 170 10.17 7.44 30.55
N GLY A 171 9.97 6.46 29.68
CA GLY A 171 8.76 5.65 29.60
C GLY A 171 7.63 6.33 28.82
N GLU A 172 7.87 7.44 28.13
CA GLU A 172 6.88 8.08 27.27
C GLU A 172 6.78 7.38 25.92
N HIS A 173 5.61 7.41 25.31
CA HIS A 173 5.42 6.86 23.97
C HIS A 173 5.83 7.88 22.90
N LYS A 174 6.51 7.42 21.85
CA LYS A 174 6.95 8.23 20.70
C LYS A 174 6.63 7.53 19.39
N ASP A 175 6.23 8.30 18.38
CA ASP A 175 6.08 7.80 17.01
C ASP A 175 7.40 7.28 16.45
N THR A 176 8.50 7.96 16.75
CA THR A 176 9.84 7.62 16.27
C THR A 176 10.86 7.84 17.37
N LEU A 177 11.95 7.08 17.31
CA LEU A 177 13.19 7.31 18.04
C LEU A 177 14.33 7.27 17.01
N SER A 178 15.47 7.90 17.32
CA SER A 178 16.65 7.82 16.44
C SER A 178 17.08 6.37 16.21
N TYR A 179 17.62 6.11 15.02
CA TYR A 179 18.13 4.80 14.67
C TYR A 179 19.15 4.32 15.72
N ARG A 180 19.08 3.03 16.05
CA ARG A 180 20.12 2.32 16.78
C ARG A 180 20.23 0.87 16.32
N TYR A 181 21.48 0.40 16.27
CA TYR A 181 21.79 -0.97 15.86
C TYR A 181 21.27 -2.03 16.84
N SER A 182 21.50 -1.83 18.15
CA SER A 182 21.16 -2.78 19.21
C SER A 182 21.20 -2.11 20.59
N PRO A 183 20.39 -2.55 21.57
CA PRO A 183 19.28 -3.50 21.43
C PRO A 183 18.10 -2.90 20.65
N ALA A 184 17.12 -3.70 20.23
CA ALA A 184 15.86 -3.18 19.68
C ALA A 184 15.18 -2.23 20.69
N HIS A 185 14.54 -1.15 20.22
CA HIS A 185 13.80 -0.21 21.07
C HIS A 185 12.60 -0.91 21.74
N PRO A 186 12.30 -0.60 23.01
CA PRO A 186 11.08 -1.08 23.65
C PRO A 186 9.84 -0.47 22.99
N VAL A 187 8.72 -1.18 23.07
CA VAL A 187 7.44 -0.78 22.50
C VAL A 187 6.54 -0.31 23.64
N ALA A 188 5.96 0.88 23.50
CA ALA A 188 5.03 1.43 24.49
C ALA A 188 3.63 0.83 24.35
N GLY A 189 3.17 0.61 23.11
CA GLY A 189 1.85 0.05 22.83
C GLY A 189 1.43 0.21 21.38
N TRP A 190 0.26 -0.32 21.07
CA TRP A 190 -0.42 -0.18 19.79
C TRP A 190 -1.09 1.19 19.67
N ARG A 191 -1.27 1.66 18.43
CA ARG A 191 -2.09 2.84 18.12
C ARG A 191 -3.57 2.44 18.07
N SER A 192 -4.40 3.06 18.91
CA SER A 192 -5.85 2.92 18.88
C SER A 192 -6.46 3.65 17.69
N GLN A 193 -7.72 3.39 17.34
CA GLN A 193 -8.47 4.14 16.32
C GLN A 193 -8.35 5.67 16.43
N THR A 194 -8.28 6.20 17.65
CA THR A 194 -8.19 7.64 17.95
C THR A 194 -6.77 8.19 17.98
N GLY A 195 -5.76 7.34 17.78
CA GLY A 195 -4.35 7.72 17.83
C GLY A 195 -3.72 7.60 19.23
N ASP A 196 -4.44 7.03 20.20
CA ASP A 196 -3.93 6.84 21.56
C ASP A 196 -3.03 5.60 21.66
N CYS A 197 -2.10 5.60 22.60
CA CYS A 197 -1.27 4.44 22.92
C CYS A 197 -2.03 3.47 23.84
N ILE A 198 -2.22 2.23 23.40
CA ILE A 198 -2.94 1.17 24.15
C ILE A 198 -2.12 -0.12 24.19
N ASP A 199 -2.22 -0.86 25.30
CA ASP A 199 -1.40 -2.08 25.50
C ASP A 199 -1.71 -3.20 24.49
N LYS A 200 -2.98 -3.30 24.08
CA LYS A 200 -3.46 -4.35 23.16
C LYS A 200 -4.57 -3.82 22.27
N PRO A 201 -4.65 -4.22 20.99
CA PRO A 201 -5.76 -3.85 20.11
C PRO A 201 -7.08 -4.37 20.68
N GLN A 202 -8.12 -3.53 20.66
CA GLN A 202 -9.46 -3.86 21.18
C GLN A 202 -10.48 -4.05 20.06
N SER A 203 -10.19 -3.51 18.87
CA SER A 203 -11.02 -3.59 17.67
C SER A 203 -10.17 -3.73 16.40
N ILE A 204 -10.83 -3.96 15.26
CA ILE A 204 -10.19 -4.02 13.93
C ILE A 204 -9.56 -2.67 13.51
N GLU A 205 -9.94 -1.58 14.14
CA GLU A 205 -9.41 -0.24 13.87
C GLU A 205 -8.14 0.07 14.69
N ASP A 206 -7.79 -0.81 15.63
CA ASP A 206 -6.60 -0.68 16.47
C ASP A 206 -5.44 -1.50 15.92
N GLY A 207 -4.22 -1.03 16.16
CA GLY A 207 -3.00 -1.72 15.75
C GLY A 207 -2.96 -2.00 14.26
N VAL A 208 -2.50 -3.19 13.90
CA VAL A 208 -2.26 -3.66 12.53
C VAL A 208 -2.90 -5.02 12.29
N TRP A 209 -3.32 -5.30 11.06
CA TRP A 209 -3.97 -6.54 10.67
C TRP A 209 -3.40 -7.10 9.36
N PRO A 210 -3.36 -8.43 9.18
CA PRO A 210 -3.98 -9.47 10.02
C PRO A 210 -3.27 -9.69 11.36
N GLN A 211 -3.91 -10.45 12.26
CA GLN A 211 -3.50 -10.57 13.66
C GLN A 211 -2.03 -10.99 13.85
N GLU A 212 -1.46 -11.76 12.92
CA GLU A 212 -0.06 -12.18 12.98
C GLU A 212 0.93 -11.00 12.97
N PHE A 213 0.57 -9.88 12.33
CA PHE A 213 1.34 -8.64 12.34
C PHE A 213 1.35 -7.95 13.71
N GLN A 214 0.55 -8.45 14.66
CA GLN A 214 0.51 -8.00 16.04
C GLN A 214 1.61 -8.62 16.92
N ASN A 215 2.68 -9.12 16.30
CA ASN A 215 3.87 -9.62 16.97
C ASN A 215 5.00 -8.57 16.90
N TRP A 216 5.41 -8.02 18.04
CA TRP A 216 6.50 -7.04 18.12
C TRP A 216 7.85 -7.53 17.61
N ASP A 217 8.07 -8.85 17.64
CA ASP A 217 9.29 -9.43 17.11
C ASP A 217 9.30 -9.48 15.58
N TRP A 218 8.17 -9.17 14.91
CA TRP A 218 8.13 -9.03 13.45
C TRP A 218 8.64 -7.69 12.95
N TYR A 219 9.00 -6.77 13.86
CA TYR A 219 9.54 -5.46 13.52
C TYR A 219 11.01 -5.38 13.92
N THR A 220 11.79 -4.62 13.16
CA THR A 220 13.21 -4.41 13.47
C THR A 220 13.39 -3.59 14.75
N ARG A 221 12.44 -2.69 15.01
CA ARG A 221 12.40 -1.76 16.15
C ARG A 221 13.71 -0.97 16.28
N ALA A 222 14.33 -0.65 15.15
CA ALA A 222 15.62 0.01 15.11
C ALA A 222 15.51 1.52 15.26
N GLY A 223 14.31 2.11 15.19
CA GLY A 223 14.14 3.56 15.12
C GLY A 223 14.24 4.09 13.69
N LYS A 224 14.02 5.37 13.52
CA LYS A 224 13.89 6.07 12.24
C LYS A 224 15.23 6.26 11.53
N ILE A 225 15.24 6.08 10.22
CA ILE A 225 16.35 6.45 9.33
C ILE A 225 16.59 7.97 9.38
N GLU A 226 17.78 8.34 9.81
CA GLU A 226 18.37 9.67 9.78
C GLU A 226 19.44 9.77 8.68
N HIS A 227 20.14 8.68 8.38
CA HIS A 227 21.18 8.60 7.33
C HIS A 227 20.79 7.63 6.21
N TRP A 228 20.70 8.15 4.99
CA TRP A 228 20.31 7.39 3.79
C TRP A 228 21.50 6.77 3.03
N ASP A 229 22.72 7.12 3.42
CA ASP A 229 23.95 6.59 2.86
C ASP A 229 24.69 5.76 3.90
N ALA A 230 25.40 4.73 3.46
CA ALA A 230 26.33 4.00 4.32
C ALA A 230 27.51 4.92 4.69
N ALA A 231 27.94 4.89 5.94
CA ALA A 231 29.20 5.52 6.31
C ALA A 231 30.36 4.84 5.56
N ALA A 232 31.47 5.57 5.34
CA ALA A 232 32.60 5.06 4.56
C ALA A 232 33.23 3.75 5.09
N TRP A 233 32.98 3.43 6.37
CA TRP A 233 33.46 2.22 7.04
C TRP A 233 32.39 1.11 7.14
N GLU A 234 31.15 1.37 6.74
CA GLU A 234 30.07 0.39 6.74
C GLU A 234 30.08 -0.44 5.46
N ASN A 235 29.78 -1.73 5.60
CA ASN A 235 29.47 -2.55 4.45
C ASN A 235 28.04 -2.23 4.01
N VAL A 236 27.88 -1.55 2.87
CA VAL A 236 26.58 -1.15 2.26
C VAL A 236 25.63 -2.34 2.05
N MET A 237 26.18 -3.56 1.93
CA MET A 237 25.41 -4.79 1.76
C MET A 237 25.11 -5.49 3.09
N HIS A 238 25.55 -4.94 4.22
CA HIS A 238 25.24 -5.49 5.52
C HIS A 238 23.73 -5.34 5.80
N PRO A 239 23.03 -6.39 6.25
CA PRO A 239 21.58 -6.34 6.43
C PRO A 239 21.12 -5.38 7.52
N ASP A 240 22.03 -4.98 8.41
CA ASP A 240 21.72 -4.09 9.52
C ASP A 240 22.08 -2.62 9.27
N VAL A 241 22.54 -2.23 8.06
CA VAL A 241 22.80 -0.80 7.80
C VAL A 241 21.51 -0.01 7.99
N GLU A 242 21.62 1.19 8.55
CA GLU A 242 20.52 2.06 8.94
C GLU A 242 19.42 2.17 7.88
N PHE A 243 19.76 2.56 6.65
CA PHE A 243 18.77 2.73 5.58
C PHE A 243 18.05 1.43 5.16
N ARG A 244 18.56 0.24 5.53
CA ARG A 244 17.92 -1.06 5.26
C ARG A 244 17.10 -1.61 6.42
N ARG A 245 17.25 -1.07 7.63
CA ARG A 245 16.68 -1.65 8.87
C ARG A 245 15.90 -0.63 9.71
N GLY A 246 16.11 0.66 9.47
CA GLY A 246 15.39 1.72 10.17
C GLY A 246 14.00 1.95 9.61
N ASP A 247 13.14 2.55 10.42
CA ASP A 247 11.82 2.99 10.02
C ASP A 247 11.93 4.09 8.94
N PHE A 248 11.18 3.91 7.84
CA PHE A 248 11.05 4.92 6.80
C PHE A 248 10.12 6.03 7.33
N PHE A 249 10.72 7.09 7.88
CA PHE A 249 10.02 8.08 8.71
C PHE A 249 9.39 7.44 9.95
N ASP A 250 8.06 7.36 10.03
CA ASP A 250 7.30 6.74 11.12
C ASP A 250 6.65 5.40 10.73
N LEU A 251 6.97 4.90 9.53
CA LEU A 251 6.50 3.64 9.00
C LEU A 251 7.33 2.49 9.58
N LYS A 252 6.64 1.51 10.16
CA LYS A 252 7.25 0.50 11.03
C LYS A 252 7.87 -0.61 10.21
N ASP A 253 9.19 -0.69 10.22
CA ASP A 253 9.98 -1.60 9.40
C ASP A 253 9.81 -3.05 9.86
N LEU A 254 9.45 -3.93 8.92
CA LEU A 254 9.26 -5.36 9.15
C LEU A 254 10.61 -6.07 9.07
N CYS A 255 10.84 -7.01 9.98
CA CYS A 255 12.03 -7.83 10.01
C CYS A 255 11.94 -8.95 8.96
N LEU A 256 12.06 -8.62 7.68
CA LEU A 256 11.97 -9.54 6.54
C LEU A 256 13.08 -10.60 6.48
N SER A 257 14.05 -10.53 7.38
CA SER A 257 15.03 -11.60 7.60
C SER A 257 14.45 -12.85 8.27
N LYS A 258 13.25 -12.72 8.84
CA LYS A 258 12.51 -13.82 9.44
C LYS A 258 11.60 -14.46 8.40
N ASP A 259 11.79 -15.75 8.18
CA ASP A 259 11.05 -16.51 7.16
C ASP A 259 9.54 -16.45 7.38
N GLU A 260 9.09 -16.43 8.63
CA GLU A 260 7.67 -16.31 8.98
C GLU A 260 7.06 -14.97 8.58
N VAL A 261 7.82 -13.87 8.66
CA VAL A 261 7.36 -12.52 8.28
C VAL A 261 7.25 -12.42 6.77
N LEU A 262 8.29 -12.85 6.04
CA LEU A 262 8.27 -12.87 4.58
C LEU A 262 7.17 -13.78 4.05
N SER A 263 6.99 -14.97 4.64
CA SER A 263 5.93 -15.91 4.26
C SER A 263 4.53 -15.32 4.50
N ALA A 264 4.35 -14.58 5.59
CA ALA A 264 3.09 -13.89 5.89
C ALA A 264 2.75 -12.83 4.84
N ILE A 265 3.72 -11.99 4.46
CA ILE A 265 3.55 -10.99 3.39
C ILE A 265 3.24 -11.64 2.04
N ILE A 266 3.96 -12.70 1.67
CA ILE A 266 3.67 -13.44 0.42
C ILE A 266 2.22 -13.92 0.43
N LYS A 267 1.75 -14.45 1.57
CA LYS A 267 0.38 -14.95 1.70
C LYS A 267 -0.68 -13.86 1.62
N VAL A 268 -0.41 -12.67 2.16
CA VAL A 268 -1.26 -11.47 1.96
C VAL A 268 -1.45 -11.18 0.47
N TYR A 269 -0.36 -11.15 -0.29
CA TYR A 269 -0.45 -10.76 -1.70
C TYR A 269 -1.00 -11.90 -2.59
N GLN A 270 -0.78 -13.16 -2.22
CA GLN A 270 -1.51 -14.29 -2.82
C GLN A 270 -3.02 -14.18 -2.65
N TYR A 271 -3.49 -13.71 -1.49
CA TYR A 271 -4.92 -13.46 -1.27
C TYR A 271 -5.47 -12.42 -2.23
N TRP A 272 -4.73 -11.31 -2.46
CA TRP A 272 -5.16 -10.28 -3.42
C TRP A 272 -5.21 -10.78 -4.85
N ILE A 273 -4.20 -11.54 -5.30
CA ILE A 273 -4.23 -12.20 -6.63
C ILE A 273 -5.50 -13.03 -6.78
N ALA A 274 -5.77 -13.89 -5.79
CA ALA A 274 -6.94 -14.76 -5.83
C ALA A 274 -8.26 -14.00 -5.73
N LEU A 275 -8.30 -12.83 -5.09
CA LEU A 275 -9.51 -12.04 -4.85
C LEU A 275 -9.87 -11.18 -6.06
N SER A 276 -8.91 -10.38 -6.51
CA SER A 276 -9.14 -9.33 -7.50
C SER A 276 -8.96 -9.80 -8.93
N ASP A 277 -8.19 -10.87 -9.18
CA ASP A 277 -7.70 -11.24 -10.51
C ASP A 277 -6.79 -10.16 -11.13
N CYS A 278 -6.07 -9.38 -10.31
CA CYS A 278 -5.09 -8.41 -10.82
C CYS A 278 -3.97 -9.10 -11.61
N ASP A 279 -3.43 -8.40 -12.61
CA ASP A 279 -2.49 -8.96 -13.58
C ASP A 279 -1.02 -8.88 -13.14
N GLY A 280 -0.77 -8.15 -12.05
CA GLY A 280 0.56 -8.05 -11.48
C GLY A 280 0.69 -7.05 -10.35
N PHE A 281 1.91 -6.95 -9.84
CA PHE A 281 2.26 -6.01 -8.78
C PHE A 281 3.45 -5.14 -9.17
N ARG A 282 3.41 -3.88 -8.75
CA ARG A 282 4.61 -3.05 -8.60
C ARG A 282 5.04 -3.14 -7.14
N ILE A 283 6.30 -3.48 -6.89
CA ILE A 283 6.84 -3.62 -5.54
C ILE A 283 7.47 -2.31 -5.10
N ASP A 284 7.02 -1.77 -3.98
CA ASP A 284 7.63 -0.60 -3.37
C ASP A 284 8.96 -0.92 -2.68
N THR A 285 9.93 0.02 -2.71
CA THR A 285 11.19 -0.01 -1.94
C THR A 285 12.17 -1.18 -2.20
N VAL A 286 12.20 -1.78 -3.39
CA VAL A 286 13.08 -2.92 -3.71
C VAL A 286 14.58 -2.64 -3.52
N GLU A 287 15.02 -1.40 -3.75
CA GLU A 287 16.44 -1.00 -3.65
C GLU A 287 17.04 -1.25 -2.25
N LEU A 288 16.21 -1.17 -1.19
CA LEU A 288 16.63 -1.45 0.18
C LEU A 288 16.99 -2.93 0.43
N TYR A 289 16.70 -3.85 -0.51
CA TYR A 289 16.79 -5.30 -0.27
C TYR A 289 17.39 -6.13 -1.42
N GLN A 290 18.13 -5.53 -2.35
CA GLN A 290 18.66 -6.14 -3.60
C GLN A 290 19.45 -7.48 -3.50
N ASN A 291 19.51 -8.17 -2.35
CA ASN A 291 20.08 -9.52 -2.22
C ASN A 291 19.22 -10.53 -1.43
N ARG A 292 17.95 -10.22 -1.12
CA ARG A 292 17.03 -11.20 -0.51
C ARG A 292 16.07 -11.70 -1.59
N THR A 293 16.37 -12.88 -2.13
CA THR A 293 15.55 -13.75 -3.00
C THR A 293 14.51 -13.03 -3.88
N ALA A 294 14.74 -13.01 -5.20
CA ALA A 294 13.68 -12.69 -6.15
C ALA A 294 12.42 -13.51 -5.77
N VAL A 295 11.36 -12.81 -5.35
CA VAL A 295 10.09 -13.45 -5.00
C VAL A 295 9.44 -13.88 -6.31
N HIS A 296 9.86 -15.02 -6.84
CA HIS A 296 9.14 -15.70 -7.90
C HIS A 296 7.91 -16.35 -7.28
N VAL A 297 6.78 -15.64 -7.32
CA VAL A 297 5.47 -16.22 -7.03
C VAL A 297 5.11 -17.15 -8.19
N ASN A 298 5.58 -18.40 -8.14
CA ASN A 298 5.17 -19.46 -9.07
C ASN A 298 3.71 -19.85 -8.78
N LEU A 299 2.76 -19.23 -9.46
CA LEU A 299 1.36 -19.68 -9.52
C LEU A 299 1.03 -20.11 -10.97
N PRO A 300 0.60 -21.37 -11.22
CA PRO A 300 0.13 -21.80 -12.53
C PRO A 300 -1.39 -21.54 -12.70
N PRO A 301 -1.92 -21.21 -13.90
CA PRO A 301 -1.28 -20.87 -15.17
C PRO A 301 -1.54 -19.41 -15.65
N ALA A 302 -1.77 -18.44 -14.75
CA ALA A 302 -1.87 -17.02 -15.12
C ALA A 302 -0.52 -16.35 -14.81
N GLY A 303 0.31 -16.10 -15.83
CA GLY A 303 1.66 -15.54 -15.67
C GLY A 303 1.62 -14.10 -15.15
N MET A 304 1.66 -13.93 -13.83
CA MET A 304 1.63 -12.63 -13.19
C MET A 304 2.97 -11.89 -13.32
N VAL A 305 2.94 -10.59 -13.59
CA VAL A 305 4.16 -9.76 -13.65
C VAL A 305 4.46 -9.10 -12.31
N ILE A 306 5.75 -8.99 -12.01
CA ILE A 306 6.26 -8.24 -10.88
C ILE A 306 7.21 -7.17 -11.44
N LEU A 307 6.87 -5.90 -11.25
CA LEU A 307 7.73 -4.76 -11.56
C LEU A 307 8.44 -4.32 -10.27
N ALA A 308 9.76 -4.23 -10.33
CA ALA A 308 10.64 -3.81 -9.24
C ALA A 308 11.40 -2.54 -9.64
#